data_AF-A6WBY7-F1
#
_entry.id   AF-A6WBY7-F1
#
_cell.length_a   1.000
_cell.length_b   1.000
_cell.length_c   1.000
_cell.angle_alpha   90.00
_cell.angle_beta   90.00
_cell.angle_gamma   90.00
#
_symmetry.space_group_name_H-M   'P 1'
#
loop_
_entity.id
_entity.type
_entity.pdbx_description
1 polymer ?
#
loop_
_entity_poly.entity_id
_entity_poly.type
_entity_poly.pdbx_seq_one_letter_code
_entity_poly.pdbx_strand_id
1 'polypeptide(L)'
;MLLVAVLGVGGTAGCTAAESVPPVPSSSAPTASPAPPPVPASAPGDLRVATVETREDGVGPGGTPVVRWSVDWELRWAAVPDAASYAVRYASAEGIPAGAAADETTAGTSLRVTAAAGTSSPQRQATERDAGLLLTSSQLLVSVGAVGADGSEGPATGWVPVGDVPADGRPVTTLPHEHAPGEHAH
;
A
#
# COMPACT_ATOMS: atom_id res chain seq x y z
N MET A 1 -1.26 2.04 20.42
CA MET A 1 -1.43 0.57 20.28
C MET A 1 -2.35 0.37 19.08
N LEU A 2 -1.77 0.12 17.90
CA LEU A 2 -2.50 -0.02 16.64
C LEU A 2 -2.86 -1.50 16.48
N LEU A 3 -4.15 -1.82 16.41
CA LEU A 3 -4.65 -3.18 16.21
C LEU A 3 -5.16 -3.29 14.78
N VAL A 4 -4.38 -3.89 13.88
CA VAL A 4 -4.83 -4.26 12.54
C VAL A 4 -5.48 -5.64 12.65
N ALA A 5 -6.79 -5.71 12.48
CA ALA A 5 -7.54 -6.96 12.53
C ALA A 5 -7.60 -7.60 11.13
N VAL A 6 -6.82 -8.67 10.92
CA VAL A 6 -6.91 -9.52 9.72
C VAL A 6 -7.86 -10.68 10.02
N LEU A 7 -9.04 -10.66 9.39
CA LEU A 7 -10.00 -11.76 9.44
C LEU A 7 -9.59 -12.85 8.44
N GLY A 8 -9.00 -13.93 8.96
CA GLY A 8 -8.80 -15.17 8.22
C GLY A 8 -10.08 -16.00 8.16
N VAL A 9 -10.56 -16.29 6.95
CA VAL A 9 -11.54 -17.34 6.64
C VAL A 9 -10.76 -18.36 5.81
N GLY A 10 -10.53 -19.60 6.25
CA GLY A 10 -11.51 -20.56 6.72
C GLY A 10 -11.68 -21.59 5.59
N GLY A 11 -10.79 -22.58 5.55
CA GLY A 11 -10.74 -23.59 4.49
C GLY A 11 -11.89 -24.60 4.54
N THR A 12 -12.16 -25.22 3.38
CA THR A 12 -12.90 -26.48 3.29
C THR A 12 -12.22 -27.39 2.27
N ALA A 13 -11.69 -28.50 2.77
CA ALA A 13 -11.22 -29.62 1.96
C ALA A 13 -12.45 -30.39 1.43
N GLY A 14 -12.63 -30.39 0.10
CA GLY A 14 -13.59 -31.25 -0.59
C GLY A 14 -12.85 -32.35 -1.33
N CYS A 15 -12.90 -33.57 -0.81
CA CYS A 15 -12.49 -34.78 -1.53
C CYS A 15 -13.65 -35.27 -2.39
N THR A 16 -13.54 -35.16 -3.72
CA THR A 16 -14.46 -35.81 -4.67
C THR A 16 -13.76 -36.98 -5.36
N ALA A 17 -14.43 -38.13 -5.37
CA ALA A 17 -13.99 -39.38 -5.96
C ALA A 17 -13.86 -39.28 -7.50
N ALA A 18 -12.80 -39.87 -8.05
CA ALA A 18 -12.53 -39.91 -9.48
C ALA A 18 -13.35 -41.03 -10.15
N GLU A 19 -14.16 -40.65 -11.13
CA GLU A 19 -14.89 -41.54 -12.04
C GLU A 19 -13.98 -41.91 -13.22
N SER A 20 -13.97 -43.20 -13.58
CA SER A 20 -13.08 -43.77 -14.60
C SER A 20 -13.64 -43.52 -16.00
N VAL A 21 -13.05 -42.57 -16.73
CA VAL A 21 -13.46 -42.18 -18.10
C VAL A 21 -12.61 -42.95 -19.14
N PRO A 22 -13.22 -43.49 -20.22
CA PRO A 22 -12.49 -44.22 -21.27
C PRO A 22 -11.57 -43.32 -22.12
N PRO A 23 -10.52 -43.90 -22.75
CA PRO A 23 -9.54 -43.14 -23.52
C PRO A 23 -10.13 -42.57 -24.82
N VAL A 24 -10.01 -41.25 -25.00
CA VAL A 24 -10.30 -40.53 -26.25
C VAL A 24 -9.09 -40.57 -27.21
N PRO A 25 -9.30 -40.66 -28.53
CA PRO A 25 -8.22 -40.74 -29.51
C PRO A 25 -7.43 -39.43 -29.62
N SER A 26 -6.12 -39.59 -29.85
CA SER A 26 -5.11 -38.53 -29.97
C SER A 26 -5.46 -37.51 -31.05
N SER A 27 -6.03 -36.37 -30.64
CA SER A 27 -6.11 -35.17 -31.46
C SER A 27 -4.73 -34.51 -31.46
N SER A 28 -4.15 -34.35 -32.65
CA SER A 28 -2.86 -33.68 -32.83
C SER A 28 -2.99 -32.23 -32.35
N ALA A 29 -2.32 -31.90 -31.25
CA ALA A 29 -2.33 -30.55 -30.70
C ALA A 29 -1.70 -29.59 -31.72
N PRO A 30 -2.33 -28.43 -32.00
CA PRO A 30 -1.64 -27.37 -32.73
C PRO A 30 -0.39 -26.99 -31.95
N THR A 31 0.75 -26.88 -32.63
CA THR A 31 1.98 -26.33 -32.07
C THR A 31 1.67 -24.91 -31.62
N ALA A 32 1.34 -24.75 -30.34
CA ALA A 32 1.12 -23.46 -29.73
C ALA A 32 2.43 -22.68 -29.86
N SER A 33 2.38 -21.60 -30.64
CA SER A 33 3.50 -20.67 -30.71
C SER A 33 3.82 -20.24 -29.28
N PRO A 34 5.08 -20.36 -28.82
CA PRO A 34 5.43 -20.01 -27.45
C PRO A 34 4.99 -18.57 -27.21
N ALA A 35 4.17 -18.36 -26.18
CA ALA A 35 3.79 -17.03 -25.77
C ALA A 35 5.06 -16.21 -25.54
N PRO A 36 5.12 -14.95 -26.01
CA PRO A 36 6.27 -14.10 -25.76
C PRO A 36 6.54 -14.04 -24.25
N PRO A 37 7.81 -13.98 -23.81
CA PRO A 37 8.13 -13.86 -22.40
C PRO A 37 7.46 -12.59 -21.83
N PRO A 38 6.93 -12.65 -20.59
CA PRO A 38 6.34 -11.47 -19.97
C PRO A 38 7.39 -10.36 -19.89
N VAL A 39 7.05 -9.20 -20.43
CA VAL A 39 7.89 -8.00 -20.29
C VAL A 39 7.71 -7.50 -18.86
N PRO A 40 8.78 -7.28 -18.08
CA PRO A 40 8.64 -6.78 -16.72
C PRO A 40 7.95 -5.41 -16.75
N ALA A 41 6.97 -5.23 -15.86
CA ALA A 41 6.26 -3.97 -15.71
C ALA A 41 7.25 -2.83 -15.37
N SER A 42 7.02 -1.64 -15.91
CA SER A 42 7.83 -0.45 -15.57
C SER A 42 7.53 0.02 -14.15
N ALA A 43 8.42 0.84 -13.56
CA ALA A 43 8.14 1.44 -12.26
C ALA A 43 6.91 2.35 -12.37
N PRO A 44 6.05 2.43 -11.33
CA PRO A 44 5.03 3.47 -11.26
C PRO A 44 5.73 4.83 -11.36
N GLY A 45 5.14 5.78 -12.08
CA GLY A 45 5.63 7.16 -12.15
C GLY A 45 5.57 7.89 -10.80
N ASP A 46 5.65 9.22 -10.80
CA ASP A 46 5.67 10.04 -9.57
C ASP A 46 4.56 9.66 -8.57
N LEU A 47 4.97 9.13 -7.41
CA LEU A 47 4.10 8.90 -6.27
C LEU A 47 3.70 10.24 -5.66
N ARG A 48 2.40 10.49 -5.56
CA ARG A 48 1.82 11.70 -4.98
C ARG A 48 1.13 11.35 -3.68
N VAL A 49 1.32 12.20 -2.67
CA VAL A 49 0.69 12.08 -1.36
C VAL A 49 -0.16 13.32 -1.13
N ALA A 50 -1.42 13.13 -0.78
CA ALA A 50 -2.33 14.19 -0.35
C ALA A 50 -2.88 13.87 1.04
N THR A 51 -3.18 14.90 1.84
CA THR A 51 -3.79 14.72 3.16
C THR A 51 -5.29 14.99 3.07
N VAL A 52 -6.09 14.08 3.63
CA VAL A 52 -7.55 14.19 3.75
C VAL A 52 -7.88 14.19 5.24
N GLU A 53 -8.49 15.26 5.74
CA GLU A 53 -8.98 15.34 7.11
C GLU A 53 -10.49 15.13 7.13
N THR A 54 -10.93 14.22 8.00
CA THR A 54 -12.36 14.02 8.30
C THR A 54 -12.62 14.47 9.73
N ARG A 55 -13.70 15.20 9.92
CA ARG A 55 -14.16 15.67 11.23
C ARG A 55 -15.66 15.50 11.35
N GLU A 56 -16.09 14.87 12.42
CA GLU A 56 -17.50 14.68 12.76
C GLU A 56 -17.75 15.12 14.19
N ASP A 57 -18.59 16.15 14.37
CA ASP A 57 -19.03 16.56 15.69
C ASP A 57 -20.14 15.62 16.18
N GLY A 58 -20.13 15.29 17.47
CA GLY A 58 -21.08 14.38 18.08
C GLY A 58 -21.30 14.64 19.57
N VAL A 59 -22.10 13.77 20.19
CA VAL A 59 -22.43 13.83 21.61
C VAL A 59 -22.04 12.51 22.26
N GLY A 60 -21.09 12.57 23.19
CA GLY A 60 -20.64 11.44 23.99
C GLY A 60 -21.58 11.13 25.16
N PRO A 61 -21.21 10.14 25.99
CA PRO A 61 -21.95 9.81 27.21
C PRO A 61 -22.14 11.03 28.11
N GLY A 62 -23.33 11.19 28.67
CA GLY A 62 -23.67 12.31 29.55
C GLY A 62 -23.87 13.65 28.84
N GLY A 63 -24.06 13.67 27.51
CA GLY A 63 -24.33 14.90 26.76
C GLY A 63 -23.09 15.73 26.46
N THR A 64 -21.89 15.19 26.72
CA THR A 64 -20.63 15.91 26.52
C THR A 64 -20.32 16.03 25.02
N PRO A 65 -20.00 17.23 24.49
CA PRO A 65 -19.62 17.36 23.09
C PRO A 65 -18.30 16.63 22.82
N VAL A 66 -18.26 15.86 21.73
CA VAL A 66 -17.08 15.14 21.27
C VAL A 66 -16.86 15.38 19.78
N VAL A 67 -15.63 15.24 19.33
CA VAL A 67 -15.24 15.31 17.92
C VAL A 67 -14.55 14.00 17.56
N ARG A 68 -15.10 13.28 16.60
CA ARG A 68 -14.41 12.17 15.94
C ARG A 68 -13.62 12.74 14.77
N TRP A 69 -12.37 12.35 14.64
CA TRP A 69 -11.50 12.87 13.61
C TRP A 69 -10.61 11.76 13.04
N SER A 70 -10.30 11.87 11.76
CA SER A 70 -9.28 11.09 11.08
C SER A 70 -8.47 11.99 10.17
N VAL A 71 -7.20 11.63 10.00
CA VAL A 71 -6.32 12.18 8.99
C VAL A 71 -5.81 11.01 8.18
N ASP A 72 -6.15 11.01 6.91
CA ASP A 72 -5.82 9.97 5.95
C ASP A 72 -4.84 10.54 4.92
N TRP A 73 -3.83 9.76 4.57
CA TRP A 73 -2.95 10.03 3.45
C TRP A 73 -3.48 9.31 2.21
N GLU A 74 -3.77 10.06 1.17
CA GLU A 74 -4.16 9.55 -0.12
C GLU A 74 -2.93 9.48 -1.02
N LEU A 75 -2.45 8.26 -1.23
CA LEU A 75 -1.37 7.90 -2.12
C LEU A 75 -1.93 7.72 -3.53
N ARG A 76 -1.29 8.31 -4.54
CA ARG A 76 -1.66 8.16 -5.95
C ARG A 76 -0.42 7.98 -6.82
N TRP A 77 -0.47 7.08 -7.78
CA TRP A 77 0.62 6.84 -8.74
C TRP A 77 0.08 6.68 -10.15
N ALA A 78 0.98 6.76 -11.14
CA ALA A 78 0.61 6.54 -12.54
C ALA A 78 0.32 5.06 -12.79
N ALA A 79 -0.69 4.79 -13.63
CA ALA A 79 -0.98 3.43 -14.06
C ALA A 79 0.18 2.88 -14.91
N VAL A 80 0.62 1.66 -14.60
CA VAL A 80 1.63 0.94 -15.37
C VAL A 80 0.92 -0.02 -16.33
N PRO A 81 1.24 0.01 -17.64
CA PRO A 81 0.72 -0.97 -18.59
C PRO A 81 1.02 -2.40 -18.12
N ASP A 82 0.07 -3.31 -18.32
CA ASP A 82 0.20 -4.74 -17.99
C ASP A 82 0.33 -5.07 -16.49
N ALA A 83 0.24 -4.07 -15.60
CA ALA A 83 0.14 -4.29 -14.17
C ALA A 83 -1.25 -4.84 -13.83
N ALA A 84 -1.28 -6.00 -13.17
CA ALA A 84 -2.51 -6.58 -12.62
C ALA A 84 -2.84 -6.03 -11.24
N SER A 85 -1.81 -5.64 -10.46
CA SER A 85 -1.96 -5.00 -9.17
C SER A 85 -0.70 -4.19 -8.80
N TYR A 86 -0.70 -3.57 -7.63
CA TYR A 86 0.39 -2.80 -7.09
C TYR A 86 0.68 -3.24 -5.66
N ALA A 87 1.94 -3.52 -5.36
CA ALA A 87 2.44 -3.79 -4.02
C ALA A 87 2.88 -2.46 -3.39
N VAL A 88 2.26 -2.08 -2.28
CA VAL A 88 2.59 -0.91 -1.47
C VAL A 88 3.34 -1.39 -0.24
N ARG A 89 4.56 -0.90 -0.08
CA ARG A 89 5.46 -1.27 1.02
C ARG A 89 5.62 -0.11 1.97
N TYR A 90 5.67 -0.42 3.26
CA TYR A 90 5.93 0.55 4.32
C TYR A 90 7.25 0.26 5.02
N ALA A 91 8.03 1.30 5.27
CA ALA A 91 9.26 1.24 6.05
C ALA A 91 9.34 2.38 7.06
N SER A 92 10.17 2.20 8.10
CA SER A 92 10.52 3.27 9.01
C SER A 92 11.42 4.31 8.34
N ALA A 93 11.59 5.49 8.94
CA ALA A 93 12.54 6.50 8.45
C ALA A 93 13.99 5.99 8.39
N GLU A 94 14.32 5.00 9.22
CA GLU A 94 15.60 4.27 9.22
C GLU A 94 15.68 3.21 8.11
N GLY A 95 14.66 3.11 7.25
CA GLY A 95 14.59 2.14 6.17
C GLY A 95 14.27 0.71 6.62
N ILE A 96 13.81 0.54 7.87
CA ILE A 96 13.47 -0.78 8.41
C ILE A 96 12.05 -1.12 7.95
N PRO A 97 11.85 -2.21 7.17
CA PRO A 97 10.51 -2.63 6.76
C PRO A 97 9.64 -2.86 7.99
N ALA A 98 8.37 -2.44 7.95
CA ALA A 98 7.47 -2.53 9.12
C ALA A 98 7.00 -3.98 9.45
N GLY A 99 7.76 -5.02 9.03
CA GLY A 99 7.48 -6.44 9.23
C GLY A 99 6.56 -7.03 8.15
N ALA A 100 6.25 -8.33 8.25
CA ALA A 100 5.48 -9.09 7.25
C ALA A 100 4.01 -8.64 7.04
N ALA A 101 3.52 -7.69 7.85
CA ALA A 101 2.20 -7.06 7.70
C ALA A 101 2.24 -5.71 6.97
N ALA A 102 3.42 -5.31 6.47
CA ALA A 102 3.69 -3.99 5.89
C ALA A 102 3.62 -3.94 4.36
N ASP A 103 3.14 -5.01 3.73
CA ASP A 103 2.97 -5.07 2.28
C ASP A 103 1.48 -5.22 1.97
N GLU A 104 0.90 -4.18 1.37
CA GLU A 104 -0.49 -4.14 0.94
C GLU A 104 -0.56 -4.26 -0.58
N THR A 105 -1.46 -5.09 -1.10
CA THR A 105 -1.68 -5.20 -2.55
C THR A 105 -3.00 -4.58 -2.94
N THR A 106 -2.99 -3.67 -3.91
CA THR A 106 -4.20 -3.02 -4.44
C THR A 106 -4.25 -3.11 -5.96
N ALA A 107 -5.46 -3.29 -6.51
CA ALA A 107 -5.68 -3.25 -7.96
C ALA A 107 -5.79 -1.80 -8.50
N GLY A 108 -5.98 -0.81 -7.62
CA GLY A 108 -6.15 0.59 -7.99
C GLY A 108 -4.84 1.37 -8.06
N THR A 109 -4.88 2.56 -8.64
CA THR A 109 -3.77 3.52 -8.68
C THR A 109 -3.82 4.54 -7.55
N SER A 110 -4.63 4.26 -6.53
CA SER A 110 -4.78 5.08 -5.35
C SER A 110 -5.01 4.23 -4.12
N LEU A 111 -4.44 4.64 -2.98
CA LEU A 111 -4.62 4.00 -1.69
C LEU A 111 -4.79 5.05 -0.61
N ARG A 112 -5.70 4.82 0.33
CA ARG A 112 -5.84 5.65 1.54
C ARG A 112 -5.25 4.93 2.74
N VAL A 113 -4.36 5.62 3.44
CA VAL A 113 -3.69 5.13 4.64
C VAL A 113 -4.07 6.05 5.78
N THR A 114 -4.71 5.53 6.83
CA THR A 114 -5.04 6.34 8.00
C THR A 114 -3.77 6.66 8.78
N ALA A 115 -3.39 7.94 8.78
CA ALA A 115 -2.20 8.45 9.45
C ALA A 115 -2.42 8.61 10.95
N ALA A 116 -3.59 9.14 11.32
CA ALA A 116 -3.99 9.34 12.70
C ALA A 116 -5.52 9.38 12.78
N ALA A 117 -6.09 8.83 13.84
CA ALA A 117 -7.52 8.95 14.11
C ALA A 117 -7.77 8.97 15.62
N GLY A 118 -8.85 9.61 16.03
CA GLY A 118 -9.18 9.73 17.43
C GLY A 118 -10.58 10.26 17.69
N THR A 119 -10.93 10.26 18.97
CA THR A 119 -12.11 10.95 19.49
C THR A 119 -11.66 11.83 20.63
N SER A 120 -11.95 13.12 20.54
CA SER A 120 -11.43 14.14 21.43
C SER A 120 -12.52 15.13 21.85
N SER A 121 -12.28 15.93 22.88
CA SER A 121 -13.12 17.09 23.13
C SER A 121 -12.81 18.18 22.10
N PRO A 122 -13.77 19.04 21.72
CA PRO A 122 -13.52 20.10 20.73
C PRO A 122 -12.28 20.96 21.05
N GLN A 123 -11.99 21.20 22.33
CA GLN A 123 -10.85 22.00 22.79
C GLN A 123 -9.50 21.29 22.64
N ARG A 124 -9.48 19.94 22.63
CA ARG A 124 -8.25 19.14 22.55
C ARG A 124 -7.97 18.59 21.16
N GLN A 125 -8.95 18.64 20.26
CA GLN A 125 -8.88 18.00 18.95
C GLN A 125 -7.63 18.39 18.15
N ALA A 126 -7.32 19.69 18.04
CA ALA A 126 -6.14 20.12 17.30
C ALA A 126 -4.83 19.56 17.89
N THR A 127 -4.64 19.66 19.21
CA THR A 127 -3.43 19.16 19.88
C THR A 127 -3.27 17.65 19.78
N GLU A 128 -4.36 16.88 19.97
CA GLU A 128 -4.32 15.42 19.88
C GLU A 128 -4.09 14.96 18.44
N ARG A 129 -4.69 15.65 17.45
CA ARG A 129 -4.44 15.42 16.02
C ARG A 129 -2.98 15.69 15.67
N ASP A 130 -2.45 16.85 16.04
CA ASP A 130 -1.10 17.26 15.69
C ASP A 130 -0.05 16.34 16.35
N ALA A 131 -0.30 15.93 17.60
CA ALA A 131 0.54 14.94 18.28
C ALA A 131 0.50 13.57 17.60
N GLY A 132 -0.69 13.12 17.16
CA GLY A 132 -0.84 11.88 16.40
C GLY A 132 -0.10 11.94 15.06
N LEU A 133 -0.20 13.05 14.34
CA LEU A 133 0.47 13.24 13.06
C LEU A 133 1.98 13.30 13.18
N LEU A 134 2.52 14.04 14.15
CA LEU A 134 3.98 14.15 14.35
C LEU A 134 4.64 12.79 14.56
N LEU A 135 3.97 11.89 15.29
CA LEU A 135 4.48 10.55 15.53
C LEU A 135 4.49 9.72 14.24
N THR A 136 3.39 9.72 13.49
CA THR A 136 3.28 8.89 12.27
C THR A 136 4.12 9.46 11.12
N SER A 137 4.18 10.79 10.95
CA SER A 137 4.87 11.45 9.83
C SER A 137 6.39 11.33 9.89
N SER A 138 6.96 11.22 11.10
CA SER A 138 8.40 11.11 11.30
C SER A 138 8.94 9.69 11.06
N GLN A 139 8.05 8.72 10.84
CA GLN A 139 8.41 7.30 10.91
C GLN A 139 7.91 6.49 9.71
N LEU A 140 7.26 7.07 8.70
CA LEU A 140 6.72 6.28 7.60
C LEU A 140 7.28 6.70 6.24
N LEU A 141 7.93 5.74 5.59
CA LEU A 141 8.30 5.78 4.18
C LEU A 141 7.41 4.81 3.41
N VAL A 142 7.04 5.19 2.18
CA VAL A 142 6.26 4.35 1.26
C VAL A 142 7.00 4.13 -0.04
N SER A 143 6.93 2.91 -0.56
CA SER A 143 7.37 2.54 -1.90
C SER A 143 6.28 1.73 -2.58
N VAL A 144 6.07 1.92 -3.89
CA VAL A 144 5.06 1.21 -4.67
C VAL A 144 5.72 0.48 -5.83
N GLY A 145 5.43 -0.81 -6.00
CA GLY A 145 5.86 -1.61 -7.15
C GLY A 145 4.66 -2.11 -7.94
N ALA A 146 4.78 -2.17 -9.27
CA ALA A 146 3.78 -2.82 -10.11
C ALA A 146 3.94 -4.34 -10.05
N VAL A 147 2.82 -5.07 -10.07
CA VAL A 147 2.80 -6.53 -10.07
C VAL A 147 2.06 -7.01 -11.32
N GLY A 148 2.73 -7.78 -12.16
CA GLY A 148 2.20 -8.36 -13.38
C GLY A 148 1.14 -9.44 -13.12
N ALA A 149 0.42 -9.83 -14.16
CA ALA A 149 -0.61 -10.89 -14.08
C ALA A 149 -0.03 -12.28 -13.74
N ASP A 150 1.25 -12.49 -13.99
CA ASP A 150 2.02 -13.69 -13.64
C ASP A 150 2.55 -13.65 -12.18
N GLY A 151 2.27 -12.58 -11.44
CA GLY A 151 2.78 -12.34 -10.10
C GLY A 151 4.21 -11.81 -10.06
N SER A 152 4.82 -11.52 -11.22
CA SER A 152 6.14 -10.90 -11.25
C SER A 152 6.07 -9.45 -10.76
N GLU A 153 7.00 -9.07 -9.89
CA GLU A 153 7.10 -7.70 -9.41
C GLU A 153 8.06 -6.90 -10.30
N GLY A 154 7.58 -5.76 -10.78
CA GLY A 154 8.38 -4.75 -11.44
C GLY A 154 9.23 -3.94 -10.44
N PRO A 155 10.07 -3.02 -10.93
CA PRO A 155 10.83 -2.13 -10.08
C PRO A 155 9.89 -1.25 -9.27
N ALA A 156 10.21 -1.10 -7.98
CA ALA A 156 9.45 -0.24 -7.09
C ALA A 156 9.91 1.23 -7.21
N THR A 157 9.03 2.16 -6.82
CA THR A 157 9.40 3.56 -6.65
C THR A 157 10.46 3.71 -5.56
N GLY A 158 11.17 4.83 -5.56
CA GLY A 158 11.95 5.24 -4.40
C GLY A 158 11.07 5.36 -3.14
N TRP A 159 11.71 5.30 -1.98
CA TRP A 159 11.04 5.54 -0.70
C TRP A 159 10.65 7.02 -0.58
N VAL A 160 9.36 7.27 -0.38
CA VAL A 160 8.80 8.61 -0.20
C VAL A 160 8.31 8.78 1.23
N PRO A 161 8.73 9.83 1.95
CA PRO A 161 8.23 10.10 3.29
C PRO A 161 6.75 10.47 3.23
N VAL A 162 5.95 9.81 4.07
CA VAL A 162 4.52 10.10 4.18
C VAL A 162 4.33 11.04 5.35
N GLY A 163 4.02 12.30 5.07
CA GLY A 163 3.71 13.30 6.09
C GLY A 163 4.53 14.59 6.02
N ASP A 164 5.58 14.65 5.21
CA ASP A 164 6.18 15.92 4.80
C ASP A 164 5.39 16.47 3.61
N VAL A 165 4.16 16.93 3.88
CA VAL A 165 3.38 17.66 2.87
C VAL A 165 3.78 19.13 3.05
N PRO A 166 4.57 19.71 2.13
CA PRO A 166 4.87 21.14 2.19
C PRO A 166 3.55 21.92 2.27
N ALA A 167 3.48 22.96 3.09
CA ALA A 167 2.25 23.71 3.39
C ALA A 167 1.51 24.22 2.12
N ASP A 168 2.23 24.29 1.00
CA ASP A 168 1.79 24.66 -0.34
C ASP A 168 1.24 23.49 -1.21
N GLY A 169 1.15 22.27 -0.67
CA GLY A 169 0.50 21.11 -1.32
C GLY A 169 1.22 20.60 -2.58
N ARG A 170 2.49 20.97 -2.75
CA ARG A 170 3.30 20.54 -3.90
C ARG A 170 3.75 19.09 -3.72
N PRO A 171 3.80 18.30 -4.81
CA PRO A 171 4.31 16.93 -4.73
C PRO A 171 5.73 16.93 -4.20
N VAL A 172 6.02 16.03 -3.27
CA VAL A 172 7.40 15.74 -2.86
C VAL A 172 8.04 14.99 -4.02
N THR A 173 8.72 15.71 -4.91
CA THR A 173 9.60 15.07 -5.89
C THR A 173 10.83 14.58 -5.13
N THR A 174 10.79 13.33 -4.65
CA THR A 174 12.02 12.68 -4.19
C THR A 174 12.92 12.52 -5.40
N LEU A 175 14.00 13.31 -5.45
CA LEU A 175 15.12 13.04 -6.35
C LEU A 175 15.50 11.56 -6.17
N PRO A 176 15.76 10.82 -7.28
CA PRO A 176 16.16 9.43 -7.17
C PRO A 176 17.37 9.35 -6.25
N HIS A 177 17.20 8.63 -5.12
CA HIS A 177 18.32 8.27 -4.29
C HIS A 177 19.17 7.32 -5.15
N GLU A 178 20.23 7.83 -5.77
CA GLU A 178 21.27 6.98 -6.34
C GLU A 178 21.76 6.08 -5.22
N HIS A 179 21.31 4.83 -5.25
CA HIS A 179 21.83 3.77 -4.43
C HIS A 179 23.27 3.54 -4.91
N ALA A 180 24.23 4.24 -4.29
CA ALA A 180 25.64 4.01 -4.56
C ALA A 180 25.95 2.54 -4.27
N PRO A 181 26.35 1.73 -5.27
CA PRO A 181 26.74 0.35 -5.02
C PRO A 181 28.05 0.37 -4.24
N GLY A 182 28.12 -0.49 -3.24
CA GLY A 182 29.12 -0.46 -2.18
C GLY A 182 30.56 -0.43 -2.65
N GLU A 183 31.37 0.32 -1.92
CA GLU A 183 32.82 0.22 -1.97
C GLU A 183 33.37 0.33 -0.55
N HIS A 184 33.36 -0.77 0.21
CA HIS A 184 34.32 -0.97 1.29
C HIS A 184 34.57 -2.48 1.47
N ALA A 185 35.50 -2.98 0.66
CA ALA A 185 36.33 -4.11 1.03
C ALA A 185 37.76 -3.58 1.20
N HIS A 186 38.25 -3.57 2.43
CA HIS A 186 39.68 -3.54 2.77
C HIS A 186 39.91 -4.29 4.08
#